data_AF-A0A6J8CH98-F1
#
_entry.id   AF-A0A6J8CH98-F1
#
_cell.length_a   1.000
_cell.length_b   1.000
_cell.length_c   1.000
_cell.angle_alpha   90.00
_cell.angle_beta   90.00
_cell.angle_gamma   90.00
#
_symmetry.space_group_name_H-M   'P 1'
#
loop_
_entity.id
_entity.type
_entity.pdbx_description
1 polymer ?
#
loop_
_entity_poly.entity_id
_entity_poly.type
_entity_poly.pdbx_seq_one_letter_code
_entity_poly.pdbx_strand_id
1 'polypeptide(L)'
;MEVDGMDIDPYMHPQDVTIPQSEPLPGYSQSQNVAGGYVFEVSDIDKLNRFLCLGTELGYYRANSQHRKFSRTEVQAIDRLIQQRRGRDVVKCIKDVSILNRACKQNPTLYALAVCARSNDPSTKHAAYSVLNDVCRIPTQLFQFIKYCEEMSGQETGWGRAHRIAISQW
;
A
#
# COMPACT_ATOMS: atom_id res chain seq x y z
N MET A 1 -27.01 27.56 56.92
CA MET A 1 -25.58 27.23 57.11
C MET A 1 -25.17 26.56 55.83
N GLU A 2 -24.61 27.35 54.92
CA GLU A 2 -24.12 26.91 53.61
C GLU A 2 -22.97 25.93 53.85
N VAL A 3 -23.06 24.73 53.25
CA VAL A 3 -21.94 23.80 53.18
C VAL A 3 -21.39 23.87 51.77
N ASP A 4 -20.24 24.54 51.73
CA ASP A 4 -19.18 24.61 50.73
C ASP A 4 -19.29 23.69 49.52
N GLY A 5 -19.08 24.30 48.35
CA GLY A 5 -18.94 23.63 47.08
C GLY A 5 -17.80 22.62 47.12
N MET A 6 -18.14 21.36 46.86
CA MET A 6 -17.16 20.35 46.46
C MET A 6 -16.56 20.82 45.13
N ASP A 7 -15.32 21.31 45.18
CA ASP A 7 -14.45 21.46 44.01
C ASP A 7 -14.33 20.08 43.35
N ILE A 8 -15.14 19.83 42.33
CA ILE A 8 -14.97 18.70 41.44
C ILE A 8 -13.71 19.01 40.64
N ASP A 9 -12.59 18.38 40.99
CA ASP A 9 -11.35 18.46 40.22
C ASP A 9 -11.66 18.11 38.76
N PRO A 10 -11.55 19.06 37.81
CA PRO A 10 -11.89 18.82 36.41
C PRO A 10 -10.93 17.82 35.73
N TYR A 11 -9.86 17.40 36.43
CA TYR A 11 -8.90 16.38 36.00
C TYR A 11 -9.13 15.00 36.64
N MET A 12 -10.17 14.82 37.46
CA MET A 12 -10.61 13.49 37.87
C MET A 12 -11.25 12.78 36.66
N HIS A 13 -10.43 12.08 35.89
CA HIS A 13 -10.94 11.09 34.95
C HIS A 13 -11.71 10.01 35.75
N PRO A 14 -12.87 9.53 35.24
CA PRO A 14 -13.47 8.30 35.74
C PRO A 14 -12.36 7.24 35.84
N GLN A 15 -12.43 6.32 36.80
CA GLN A 15 -11.51 5.19 36.82
C GLN A 15 -11.80 4.33 35.59
N ASP A 16 -11.26 4.75 34.46
CA ASP A 16 -11.27 4.05 33.19
C ASP A 16 -10.57 2.74 33.50
N VAL A 17 -11.27 1.63 33.22
CA VAL A 17 -10.65 0.31 33.25
C VAL A 17 -9.46 0.38 32.27
N THR A 18 -8.25 0.52 32.80
CA THR A 18 -7.04 0.63 31.99
C THR A 18 -6.78 -0.75 31.39
N ILE A 19 -7.29 -0.98 30.18
CA ILE A 19 -7.03 -2.21 29.44
C ILE A 19 -5.59 -2.09 28.89
N PRO A 20 -4.67 -2.98 29.30
CA PRO A 20 -3.30 -2.93 28.80
C PRO A 20 -3.28 -3.26 27.31
N GLN A 21 -2.34 -2.68 26.55
CA GLN A 21 -2.24 -2.93 25.10
C GLN A 21 -2.01 -4.42 24.76
N SER A 22 -1.53 -5.22 25.72
CA SER A 22 -1.39 -6.68 25.61
C SER A 22 -2.71 -7.43 25.61
N GLU A 23 -3.85 -6.76 25.78
CA GLU A 23 -5.20 -7.33 25.74
C GLU A 23 -6.07 -6.61 24.69
N PRO A 24 -6.97 -7.32 24.01
CA PRO A 24 -7.88 -6.68 23.06
C PRO A 24 -8.95 -5.87 23.80
N LEU A 25 -9.34 -4.74 23.20
CA LEU A 25 -10.46 -3.94 23.70
C LEU A 25 -11.77 -4.76 23.61
N PRO A 26 -12.55 -4.87 24.69
CA PRO A 26 -13.83 -5.57 24.69
C PRO A 26 -14.79 -5.00 23.63
N GLY A 27 -15.35 -5.89 22.80
CA GLY A 27 -16.30 -5.51 21.75
C GLY A 27 -15.66 -5.00 20.45
N TYR A 28 -14.33 -4.93 20.37
CA TYR A 28 -13.63 -4.50 19.14
C TYR A 28 -12.91 -5.68 18.47
N SER A 29 -12.91 -5.67 17.14
CA SER A 29 -12.11 -6.61 16.35
C SER A 29 -10.70 -6.06 16.16
N GLN A 30 -9.76 -6.55 16.97
CA GLN A 30 -8.34 -6.21 16.90
C GLN A 30 -7.49 -7.43 16.54
N SER A 31 -6.36 -7.19 15.88
CA SER A 31 -5.33 -8.19 15.59
C SER A 31 -4.11 -7.95 16.47
N GLN A 32 -3.43 -9.01 16.88
CA GLN A 32 -2.19 -8.89 17.63
C GLN A 32 -1.04 -8.50 16.68
N ASN A 33 -0.27 -7.48 17.04
CA ASN A 33 0.89 -7.02 16.30
C ASN A 33 2.17 -7.79 16.69
N VAL A 34 3.28 -7.51 15.99
CA VAL A 34 4.57 -8.18 16.20
C VAL A 34 5.17 -7.93 17.60
N ALA A 35 4.83 -6.82 18.24
CA ALA A 35 5.27 -6.49 19.61
C ALA A 35 4.36 -7.11 20.69
N GLY A 36 3.34 -7.89 20.30
CA GLY A 36 2.41 -8.56 21.22
C GLY A 36 1.20 -7.72 21.63
N GLY A 37 1.10 -6.46 21.18
CA GLY A 37 -0.03 -5.57 21.48
C GLY A 37 -1.17 -5.68 20.46
N TYR A 38 -2.40 -5.40 20.87
CA TYR A 38 -3.58 -5.45 20.01
C TYR A 38 -3.81 -4.11 19.30
N VAL A 39 -4.05 -4.16 17.98
CA VAL A 39 -4.24 -2.98 17.11
C VAL A 39 -5.37 -3.22 16.12
N PHE A 40 -5.86 -2.15 15.51
CA PHE A 40 -6.82 -2.25 14.41
C PHE A 40 -6.13 -2.58 13.09
N GLU A 41 -6.71 -3.54 12.37
CA GLU A 41 -6.24 -3.90 11.05
C GLU A 41 -6.49 -2.76 10.07
N VAL A 42 -5.44 -2.36 9.37
CA VAL A 42 -5.50 -1.28 8.39
C VAL A 42 -6.04 -1.82 7.07
N SER A 43 -6.90 -1.04 6.41
CA SER A 43 -7.51 -1.43 5.14
C SER A 43 -6.47 -1.65 4.04
N ASP A 44 -6.80 -2.47 3.02
CA ASP A 44 -5.87 -2.72 1.91
C ASP A 44 -5.55 -1.44 1.10
N ILE A 45 -6.49 -0.47 1.03
CA ILE A 45 -6.23 0.80 0.34
C ILE A 45 -5.24 1.68 1.13
N ASP A 46 -5.30 1.65 2.45
CA ASP A 46 -4.35 2.37 3.31
C ASP A 46 -2.97 1.71 3.28
N LYS A 47 -2.92 0.37 3.22
CA LYS A 47 -1.67 -0.37 2.99
C LYS A 47 -1.06 -0.04 1.64
N LEU A 48 -1.87 0.06 0.57
CA LEU A 48 -1.43 0.54 -0.74
C LEU A 48 -0.81 1.94 -0.63
N ASN A 49 -1.50 2.89 0.01
CA ASN A 49 -0.98 4.25 0.20
C ASN A 49 0.36 4.26 0.95
N ARG A 50 0.49 3.48 2.02
CA ARG A 50 1.77 3.31 2.74
C ARG A 50 2.85 2.76 1.82
N PHE A 51 2.54 1.72 1.05
CA PHE A 51 3.50 1.15 0.12
C PHE A 51 3.96 2.16 -0.93
N LEU A 52 3.04 2.90 -1.54
CA LEU A 52 3.38 3.89 -2.56
C LEU A 52 4.27 5.02 -2.00
N CYS A 53 4.02 5.47 -0.76
CA CYS A 53 4.79 6.55 -0.15
C CYS A 53 6.12 6.09 0.49
N LEU A 54 6.11 4.96 1.18
CA LEU A 54 7.20 4.48 2.05
C LEU A 54 7.98 3.29 1.48
N GLY A 55 7.42 2.61 0.47
CA GLY A 55 7.97 1.36 -0.07
C GLY A 55 7.71 0.13 0.79
N THR A 56 6.78 0.21 1.74
CA THR A 56 6.35 -0.92 2.58
C THR A 56 4.89 -0.77 3.01
N GLU A 57 4.16 -1.87 3.11
CA GLU A 57 2.80 -1.90 3.68
C GLU A 57 2.83 -1.86 5.23
N LEU A 58 3.99 -2.18 5.82
CA LEU A 58 4.16 -2.33 7.26
C LEU A 58 4.11 -0.97 7.95
N GLY A 59 3.45 -0.94 9.11
CA GLY A 59 3.40 0.23 10.00
C GLY A 59 4.54 0.29 11.02
N TYR A 60 5.53 -0.59 10.91
CA TYR A 60 6.60 -0.73 11.91
C TYR A 60 7.96 -0.94 11.25
N TYR A 61 9.01 -0.65 12.03
CA TYR A 61 10.39 -0.80 11.59
C TYR A 61 10.83 -2.27 11.60
N ARG A 62 11.51 -2.72 10.52
CA ARG A 62 12.19 -4.02 10.48
C ARG A 62 13.70 -3.79 10.37
N ALA A 63 14.44 -4.10 11.44
CA ALA A 63 15.89 -4.15 11.41
C ALA A 63 16.37 -5.24 10.44
N ASN A 64 17.45 -4.97 9.70
CA ASN A 64 18.11 -5.92 8.78
C ASN A 64 17.29 -6.34 7.54
N SER A 65 16.44 -5.46 7.00
CA SER A 65 15.91 -5.64 5.63
C SER A 65 17.01 -5.37 4.60
N GLN A 66 18.03 -6.24 4.58
CA GLN A 66 19.12 -6.23 3.62
C GLN A 66 18.50 -6.58 2.26
N HIS A 67 18.56 -5.64 1.32
CA HIS A 67 18.00 -5.74 -0.04
C HIS A 67 16.46 -5.64 -0.11
N ARG A 68 15.97 -4.39 -0.11
CA ARG A 68 14.58 -3.98 -0.34
C ARG A 68 14.11 -4.25 -1.79
N LYS A 69 14.15 -5.50 -2.24
CA LYS A 69 13.47 -5.89 -3.48
C LYS A 69 12.00 -6.08 -3.13
N PHE A 70 11.12 -5.41 -3.84
CA PHE A 70 9.69 -5.64 -3.67
C PHE A 70 9.31 -7.01 -4.19
N SER A 71 8.46 -7.71 -3.46
CA SER A 71 7.94 -9.01 -3.83
C SER A 71 6.44 -9.07 -3.60
N ARG A 72 5.73 -9.91 -4.37
CA ARG A 72 4.28 -10.11 -4.21
C ARG A 72 3.91 -10.68 -2.84
N THR A 73 4.83 -11.39 -2.21
CA THR A 73 4.66 -11.93 -0.86
C THR A 73 4.76 -10.84 0.21
N GLU A 74 5.55 -9.78 -0.02
CA GLU A 74 5.67 -8.63 0.90
C GLU A 74 4.63 -7.54 0.66
N VAL A 75 4.11 -7.42 -0.57
CA VAL A 75 3.17 -6.38 -0.99
C VAL A 75 1.87 -7.04 -1.46
N GLN A 76 1.07 -7.50 -0.50
CA GLN A 76 -0.12 -8.31 -0.76
C GLN A 76 -1.39 -7.48 -0.97
N ALA A 77 -1.42 -6.22 -0.51
CA ALA A 77 -2.61 -5.38 -0.59
C ALA A 77 -3.05 -5.13 -2.04
N ILE A 78 -2.10 -4.97 -2.96
CA ILE A 78 -2.38 -4.79 -4.39
C ILE A 78 -3.14 -5.99 -4.95
N ASP A 79 -2.64 -7.20 -4.70
CA ASP A 79 -3.25 -8.43 -5.21
C ASP A 79 -4.64 -8.65 -4.61
N ARG A 80 -4.81 -8.38 -3.31
CA ARG A 80 -6.13 -8.45 -2.64
C ARG A 80 -7.12 -7.47 -3.25
N LEU A 81 -6.73 -6.22 -3.50
CA LEU A 81 -7.58 -5.22 -4.14
C LEU A 81 -7.97 -5.62 -5.57
N ILE A 82 -7.04 -6.18 -6.34
CA ILE A 82 -7.33 -6.69 -7.69
C ILE A 82 -8.34 -7.85 -7.63
N GLN A 83 -8.15 -8.80 -6.71
CA GLN A 83 -9.08 -9.93 -6.49
C GLN A 83 -10.48 -9.45 -6.10
N GLN A 84 -10.58 -8.36 -5.33
CA GLN A 84 -11.83 -7.69 -4.96
C GLN A 84 -12.45 -6.87 -6.12
N ARG A 85 -11.96 -6.98 -7.36
CA ARG A 85 -12.39 -6.20 -8.54
C ARG A 85 -12.16 -4.70 -8.43
N ARG A 86 -11.20 -4.28 -7.59
CA ARG A 86 -10.84 -2.87 -7.37
C ARG A 86 -9.54 -2.46 -8.04
N GLY A 87 -9.04 -3.23 -9.01
CA GLY A 87 -7.76 -2.93 -9.65
C GLY A 87 -7.74 -1.59 -10.41
N ARG A 88 -8.88 -1.08 -10.88
CA ARG A 88 -8.97 0.28 -11.45
C ARG A 88 -8.74 1.36 -10.39
N ASP A 89 -9.23 1.16 -9.16
CA ASP A 89 -8.99 2.07 -8.03
C ASP A 89 -7.51 2.09 -7.67
N VAL A 90 -6.85 0.92 -7.70
CA VAL A 90 -5.40 0.80 -7.48
C VAL A 90 -4.64 1.63 -8.51
N VAL A 91 -4.94 1.45 -9.80
CA VAL A 91 -4.28 2.21 -10.88
C VAL A 91 -4.52 3.71 -10.75
N LYS A 92 -5.74 4.13 -10.37
CA LYS A 92 -6.05 5.53 -10.09
C LYS A 92 -5.17 6.06 -8.95
N CYS A 93 -5.06 5.33 -7.85
CA CYS A 93 -4.22 5.71 -6.71
C CYS A 93 -2.73 5.84 -7.10
N ILE A 94 -2.22 4.90 -7.89
CA ILE A 94 -0.85 4.94 -8.44
C ILE A 94 -0.62 6.22 -9.26
N LYS A 95 -1.54 6.53 -10.19
CA LYS A 95 -1.49 7.73 -11.03
C LYS A 95 -1.52 8.99 -10.17
N ASP A 96 -2.46 9.08 -9.23
CA ASP A 96 -2.61 10.23 -8.34
C ASP A 96 -1.35 10.47 -7.51
N VAL A 97 -0.76 9.42 -6.92
CA VAL A 97 0.49 9.54 -6.15
C VAL A 97 1.66 10.00 -7.03
N SER A 98 1.75 9.51 -8.27
CA SER A 98 2.81 9.92 -9.20
C SER A 98 2.67 11.39 -9.62
N ILE A 99 1.49 11.80 -10.11
CA ILE A 99 1.26 13.14 -10.66
C ILE A 99 1.31 14.20 -9.57
N LEU A 100 0.74 13.91 -8.40
CA LEU A 100 0.77 14.82 -7.25
C LEU A 100 2.12 14.81 -6.51
N ASN A 101 3.10 14.03 -7.00
CA ASN A 101 4.44 13.88 -6.42
C ASN A 101 4.41 13.58 -4.90
N ARG A 102 3.49 12.70 -4.47
CA ARG A 102 3.31 12.36 -3.04
C ARG A 102 4.30 11.32 -2.51
N ALA A 103 4.91 10.55 -3.41
CA ALA A 103 5.90 9.53 -3.04
C ALA A 103 7.32 10.11 -3.02
N CYS A 104 8.07 9.83 -1.96
CA CYS A 104 9.48 10.24 -1.85
C CYS A 104 10.40 9.51 -2.85
N LYS A 105 10.00 8.31 -3.31
CA LYS A 105 10.71 7.51 -4.32
C LYS A 105 9.71 6.94 -5.32
N GLN A 106 10.11 6.82 -6.58
CA GLN A 106 9.23 6.33 -7.64
C GLN A 106 9.17 4.80 -7.73
N ASN A 107 10.19 4.09 -7.23
CA ASN A 107 10.27 2.63 -7.35
C ASN A 107 9.03 1.87 -6.84
N PRO A 108 8.43 2.21 -5.67
CA PRO A 108 7.19 1.56 -5.22
C PRO A 108 6.02 1.77 -6.19
N THR A 109 5.85 2.99 -6.70
CA THR A 109 4.82 3.35 -7.69
C THR A 109 4.98 2.56 -8.98
N LEU A 110 6.21 2.45 -9.49
CA LEU A 110 6.52 1.69 -10.71
C LEU A 110 6.32 0.18 -10.51
N TYR A 111 6.70 -0.34 -9.34
CA TYR A 111 6.44 -1.74 -8.98
C TYR A 111 4.95 -2.03 -8.93
N ALA A 112 4.16 -1.18 -8.26
CA ALA A 112 2.72 -1.34 -8.18
C ALA A 112 2.05 -1.28 -9.57
N LEU A 113 2.51 -0.38 -10.44
CA LEU A 113 2.04 -0.31 -11.82
C LEU A 113 2.38 -1.58 -12.60
N ALA A 114 3.58 -2.12 -12.42
CA ALA A 114 4.00 -3.39 -13.03
C ALA A 114 3.12 -4.56 -12.55
N VAL A 115 2.79 -4.65 -11.26
CA VAL A 115 1.84 -5.65 -10.72
C VAL A 115 0.50 -5.55 -11.45
N CYS A 116 -0.04 -4.34 -11.63
CA CYS A 116 -1.30 -4.10 -12.33
C CYS A 116 -1.22 -4.47 -13.83
N ALA A 117 -0.14 -4.10 -14.51
CA ALA A 117 0.09 -4.41 -15.93
C ALA A 117 0.30 -5.93 -16.18
N ARG A 118 0.72 -6.67 -15.16
CA ARG A 118 0.86 -8.14 -15.17
C ARG A 118 -0.33 -8.87 -14.59
N SER A 119 -1.40 -8.17 -14.21
CA SER A 119 -2.62 -8.78 -13.70
C SER A 119 -3.30 -9.69 -14.72
N ASN A 120 -3.95 -10.75 -14.26
CA ASN A 120 -4.84 -11.58 -15.08
C ASN A 120 -6.22 -10.91 -15.29
N ASP A 121 -6.54 -9.87 -14.53
CA ASP A 121 -7.75 -9.08 -14.72
C ASP A 121 -7.58 -8.10 -15.90
N PRO A 122 -8.34 -8.26 -17.01
CA PRO A 122 -8.17 -7.43 -18.20
C PRO A 122 -8.44 -5.95 -17.94
N SER A 123 -9.40 -5.64 -17.06
CA SER A 123 -9.77 -4.26 -16.75
C SER A 123 -8.64 -3.51 -16.04
N THR A 124 -7.96 -4.19 -15.11
CA THR A 124 -6.80 -3.69 -14.39
C THR A 124 -5.60 -3.54 -15.32
N LYS A 125 -5.32 -4.55 -16.15
CA LYS A 125 -4.21 -4.52 -17.11
C LYS A 125 -4.35 -3.36 -18.10
N HIS A 126 -5.55 -3.18 -18.65
CA HIS A 126 -5.83 -2.09 -19.57
C HIS A 126 -5.67 -0.73 -18.89
N ALA A 127 -6.23 -0.57 -17.68
CA ALA A 127 -6.07 0.66 -16.90
C ALA A 127 -4.59 0.98 -16.65
N ALA A 128 -3.78 -0.01 -16.26
CA ALA A 128 -2.35 0.18 -16.00
C ALA A 128 -1.60 0.71 -17.22
N TYR A 129 -1.84 0.14 -18.41
CA TYR A 129 -1.21 0.64 -19.63
C TYR A 129 -1.71 2.02 -20.04
N SER A 130 -2.98 2.36 -19.78
CA SER A 130 -3.55 3.67 -20.13
C SER A 130 -2.89 4.84 -19.40
N VAL A 131 -2.24 4.60 -18.25
CA VAL A 131 -1.57 5.63 -17.44
C VAL A 131 -0.05 5.58 -17.54
N LEU A 132 0.51 4.73 -18.42
CA LEU A 132 1.95 4.49 -18.49
C LEU A 132 2.76 5.79 -18.74
N ASN A 133 2.33 6.59 -19.71
CA ASN A 133 2.95 7.88 -20.06
C ASN A 133 2.87 8.91 -18.92
N ASP A 134 1.76 8.92 -18.17
CA ASP A 134 1.59 9.83 -17.05
C ASP A 134 2.54 9.48 -15.88
N VAL A 135 2.71 8.17 -15.63
CA VAL A 135 3.50 7.68 -14.50
C VAL A 135 4.99 7.63 -14.81
N CYS A 136 5.37 7.11 -15.98
CA CYS A 136 6.75 7.04 -16.46
C CYS A 136 7.05 8.29 -17.29
N ARG A 137 7.60 9.34 -16.68
CA ARG A 137 7.90 10.62 -17.33
C ARG A 137 9.28 10.69 -17.97
N ILE A 138 10.19 9.79 -17.58
CA ILE A 138 11.58 9.77 -18.04
C ILE A 138 12.06 8.33 -18.31
N PRO A 139 13.12 8.13 -19.13
CA PRO A 139 13.60 6.79 -19.50
C PRO A 139 13.94 5.90 -18.31
N THR A 140 14.52 6.45 -17.24
CA THR A 140 14.85 5.68 -16.03
C THR A 140 13.62 5.02 -15.40
N GLN A 141 12.47 5.71 -15.43
CA GLN A 141 11.22 5.18 -14.88
C GLN A 141 10.64 4.09 -15.78
N LEU A 142 10.67 4.30 -17.10
CA LEU A 142 10.25 3.29 -18.06
C LEU A 142 11.09 2.01 -17.91
N PHE A 143 12.43 2.12 -17.91
CA PHE A 143 13.30 0.96 -17.78
C PHE A 143 13.11 0.23 -16.46
N GLN A 144 12.87 0.98 -15.37
CA GLN A 144 12.59 0.36 -14.08
C GLN A 144 11.23 -0.35 -14.06
N PHE A 145 10.20 0.20 -14.72
CA PHE A 145 8.91 -0.46 -14.91
C PHE A 145 9.05 -1.76 -15.74
N ILE A 146 9.77 -1.71 -16.87
CA ILE A 146 10.02 -2.87 -17.73
C ILE A 146 10.73 -3.97 -16.92
N LYS A 147 11.79 -3.61 -16.18
CA LYS A 147 12.49 -4.54 -15.30
C LYS A 147 11.56 -5.24 -14.33
N TYR A 148 10.65 -4.50 -13.67
CA TYR A 148 9.68 -5.12 -12.77
C TYR A 148 8.68 -6.03 -13.50
N CYS A 149 8.24 -5.67 -14.72
CA CYS A 149 7.39 -6.55 -15.53
C CYS A 149 8.11 -7.85 -15.93
N GLU A 150 9.40 -7.78 -16.27
CA GLU A 150 10.22 -8.94 -16.63
C GLU A 150 10.46 -9.85 -15.42
N GLU A 151 10.83 -9.28 -14.26
CA GLU A 151 11.00 -10.03 -12.99
C GLU A 151 9.72 -10.80 -12.60
N MET A 152 8.53 -10.29 -12.95
CA MET A 152 7.25 -10.95 -12.69
C MET A 152 6.85 -11.99 -13.75
N SER A 153 7.46 -11.97 -14.94
CA SER A 153 7.10 -12.85 -16.06
C SER A 153 7.78 -14.22 -16.00
N GLY A 154 8.71 -14.41 -15.06
CA GLY A 154 9.35 -15.70 -14.80
C GLY A 154 10.09 -16.25 -16.02
N GLN A 155 9.70 -17.42 -16.50
CA GLN A 155 10.31 -18.09 -17.67
C GLN A 155 9.73 -17.62 -19.02
N GLU A 156 8.63 -16.88 -19.01
CA GLU A 156 8.08 -16.31 -20.24
C GLU A 156 8.85 -15.04 -20.63
N THR A 157 8.82 -14.71 -21.91
CA THR A 157 9.42 -13.45 -22.39
C THR A 157 8.80 -12.22 -21.73
N GLY A 158 7.54 -12.28 -21.27
CA GLY A 158 6.84 -11.12 -20.70
C GLY A 158 6.41 -10.06 -21.74
N TRP A 159 6.92 -10.14 -22.98
CA TRP A 159 6.72 -9.19 -24.06
C TRP A 159 5.46 -9.47 -24.89
N GLY A 160 4.31 -9.71 -24.28
CA GLY A 160 3.03 -9.90 -24.98
C GLY A 160 2.59 -8.67 -25.81
N ARG A 161 1.59 -8.86 -26.69
CA ARG A 161 1.12 -7.81 -27.63
C ARG A 161 0.82 -6.47 -26.95
N ALA A 162 0.08 -6.48 -25.83
CA ALA A 162 -0.26 -5.26 -25.10
C ALA A 162 0.98 -4.51 -24.57
N HIS A 163 1.98 -5.25 -24.08
CA HIS A 163 3.21 -4.64 -23.55
C HIS A 163 4.03 -3.98 -24.66
N ARG A 164 4.21 -4.69 -25.79
CA ARG A 164 4.91 -4.16 -26.97
C ARG A 164 4.25 -2.89 -27.50
N ILE A 165 2.93 -2.88 -27.61
CA ILE A 165 2.17 -1.71 -28.06
C ILE A 165 2.36 -0.55 -27.07
N ALA A 166 2.16 -0.78 -25.78
CA ALA A 166 2.27 0.28 -24.78
C ALA A 166 3.68 0.91 -24.75
N ILE A 167 4.75 0.10 -24.87
CA ILE A 167 6.12 0.62 -24.90
C ILE A 167 6.41 1.36 -26.21
N SER A 168 5.89 0.91 -27.35
CA SER A 168 6.05 1.64 -28.62
C SER A 168 5.31 2.99 -28.67
N GLN A 169 4.32 3.18 -27.79
CA GLN A 169 3.50 4.39 -27.69
C GLN A 169 3.96 5.34 -26.59
N TRP A 170 4.97 4.94 -25.82
CA TRP A 170 5.64 5.76 -24.83
C TRP A 170 6.81 6.49 -25.50
#